data_AF-A0A1B6HFP9-F1
#
_entry.id   AF-A0A1B6HFP9-F1
#
_cell.length_a   1.000
_cell.length_b   1.000
_cell.length_c   1.000
_cell.angle_alpha   90.00
_cell.angle_beta   90.00
_cell.angle_gamma   90.00
#
_symmetry.space_group_name_H-M   'P 1'
#
loop_
_entity.id
_entity.type
_entity.pdbx_description
1 polymer ?
#
loop_
_entity_poly.entity_id
_entity_poly.type
_entity_poly.pdbx_seq_one_letter_code
_entity_poly.pdbx_strand_id
1 'polypeptide(L)'
;FSATVTLPSKFLLLLSKDTAQTDFAVSHLPPLRLVASLPQSYPSQSSPDFVLSCCWLPKHKLDKLVVQLQSLWEENQCEILFIWCSFLKDQSLDMLGIVSSYDLSDKCLLDVGLSEVKCDPNPTRSRGNSSTTSKSDRQTFRYNTVSGSSNKESNNNKYDYKKITRHNPNRKLGDENDFLRIRAKETLIRQGRDKILSYRRESLKDLYFYLIEYNATKTKEEFKKALQECNVCFSSVPGELCKQLSCSHVTCVDC
;
A
#
# COMPACT_ATOMS: atom_id res chain seq x y z
N PHE A 1 2.41 -6.40 -9.05
CA PHE A 1 0.94 -6.52 -8.93
C PHE A 1 0.34 -5.20 -8.50
N SER A 2 -0.94 -4.97 -8.81
CA SER A 2 -1.69 -3.81 -8.34
C SER A 2 -3.08 -4.27 -7.95
N ALA A 3 -3.51 -3.89 -6.76
CA ALA A 3 -4.86 -4.12 -6.25
C ALA A 3 -5.60 -2.78 -6.23
N THR A 4 -6.64 -2.65 -7.05
CA THR A 4 -7.57 -1.52 -6.96
C THR A 4 -8.55 -1.81 -5.85
N VAL A 5 -8.60 -0.99 -4.81
CA VAL A 5 -9.55 -1.18 -3.71
C VAL A 5 -10.99 -1.01 -4.20
N THR A 6 -11.88 -1.88 -3.76
CA THR A 6 -13.32 -1.74 -4.00
C THR A 6 -13.87 -0.68 -3.06
N LEU A 7 -14.40 0.43 -3.59
CA LEU A 7 -14.96 1.50 -2.76
C LEU A 7 -16.46 1.27 -2.52
N PRO A 8 -16.96 1.57 -1.31
CA PRO A 8 -18.39 1.60 -1.05
C PRO A 8 -19.14 2.66 -1.88
N SER A 9 -20.43 2.46 -2.06
CA SER A 9 -21.30 3.42 -2.75
C SER A 9 -21.24 4.79 -2.06
N LYS A 10 -21.07 5.84 -2.86
CA LYS A 10 -21.00 7.25 -2.40
C LYS A 10 -19.85 7.53 -1.42
N PHE A 11 -18.69 6.91 -1.63
CA PHE A 11 -17.50 7.15 -0.83
C PHE A 11 -17.01 8.61 -0.95
N LEU A 12 -16.69 9.25 0.18
CA LEU A 12 -16.30 10.67 0.23
C LEU A 12 -14.81 10.86 0.56
N LEU A 13 -14.10 11.63 -0.26
CA LEU A 13 -12.80 12.19 0.09
C LEU A 13 -12.99 13.50 0.82
N LEU A 14 -12.38 13.62 2.00
CA LEU A 14 -12.44 14.81 2.83
C LEU A 14 -11.07 15.50 2.82
N LEU A 15 -11.07 16.82 2.68
CA LEU A 15 -9.89 17.67 2.88
C LEU A 15 -10.28 18.81 3.83
N SER A 16 -9.68 18.80 5.01
CA SER A 16 -9.91 19.77 6.08
C SER A 16 -8.73 20.74 6.13
N LYS A 17 -9.00 22.04 6.08
CA LYS A 17 -7.98 23.08 6.26
C LYS A 17 -8.51 24.19 7.17
N ASP A 18 -7.81 24.40 8.29
CA ASP A 18 -7.98 25.48 9.29
C ASP A 18 -9.39 25.60 9.90
N THR A 19 -10.43 25.83 9.10
CA THR A 19 -11.85 25.95 9.49
C THR A 19 -12.85 25.45 8.42
N ALA A 20 -12.40 25.08 7.21
CA ALA A 20 -13.26 24.63 6.12
C ALA A 20 -12.96 23.16 5.75
N GLN A 21 -14.02 22.39 5.53
CA GLN A 21 -13.96 21.01 5.03
C GLN A 21 -14.57 20.97 3.64
N THR A 22 -13.82 20.44 2.68
CA THR A 22 -14.33 20.12 1.35
C THR A 22 -14.48 18.62 1.22
N ASP A 23 -15.64 18.17 0.75
CA ASP A 23 -15.93 16.79 0.43
C ASP A 23 -16.07 16.58 -1.08
N PHE A 24 -15.71 15.39 -1.56
CA PHE A 24 -15.92 15.01 -2.95
C PHE A 24 -16.21 13.52 -3.05
N ALA A 25 -17.29 13.17 -3.74
CA ALA A 25 -17.67 11.79 -3.96
C ALA A 25 -16.78 11.15 -5.05
N VAL A 26 -16.17 10.01 -4.71
CA VAL A 26 -15.36 9.22 -5.66
C VAL A 26 -15.85 7.78 -5.72
N SER A 27 -15.65 7.17 -6.88
CA SER A 27 -15.87 5.74 -7.13
C SER A 27 -14.56 5.00 -7.39
N HIS A 28 -13.48 5.73 -7.68
CA HIS A 28 -12.16 5.15 -7.95
C HIS A 28 -11.06 5.88 -7.19
N LEU A 29 -10.14 5.10 -6.64
CA LEU A 29 -8.85 5.58 -6.14
C LEU A 29 -7.70 4.89 -6.90
N PRO A 30 -6.52 5.54 -6.96
CA PRO A 30 -5.31 4.89 -7.46
C PRO A 30 -5.04 3.56 -6.74
N PRO A 31 -4.53 2.53 -7.42
CA PRO A 31 -4.41 1.20 -6.83
C PRO A 31 -3.32 1.13 -5.74
N LEU A 32 -3.55 0.27 -4.74
CA LEU A 32 -2.50 -0.27 -3.88
C LEU A 32 -1.54 -1.08 -4.75
N ARG A 33 -0.25 -0.75 -4.70
CA ARG A 33 0.77 -1.40 -5.52
C ARG A 33 1.60 -2.34 -4.66
N LEU A 34 1.51 -3.62 -5.00
CA LEU A 34 2.25 -4.72 -4.41
C LEU A 34 3.34 -5.16 -5.38
N VAL A 35 4.59 -4.93 -5.02
CA VAL A 35 5.75 -5.46 -5.76
C VAL A 35 6.29 -6.62 -4.94
N ALA A 36 6.32 -7.82 -5.51
CA ALA A 36 6.77 -9.03 -4.84
C ALA A 36 7.89 -9.70 -5.65
N SER A 37 8.86 -10.27 -4.96
CA SER A 37 9.89 -11.17 -5.50
C SER A 37 9.71 -12.53 -4.85
N LEU A 38 9.72 -13.59 -5.67
CA LEU A 38 9.58 -14.96 -5.20
C LEU A 38 10.97 -15.54 -4.94
N PRO A 39 11.33 -15.89 -3.68
CA PRO A 39 12.58 -16.58 -3.41
C PRO A 39 12.53 -18.02 -3.92
N GLN A 40 13.69 -18.67 -4.06
CA GLN A 40 13.76 -20.08 -4.50
C GLN A 40 13.04 -21.05 -3.56
N SER A 41 12.90 -20.69 -2.28
CA SER A 41 12.26 -21.52 -1.27
C SER A 41 10.76 -21.27 -1.11
N TYR A 42 10.18 -20.39 -1.92
CA TYR A 42 8.74 -20.19 -2.02
C TYR A 42 8.09 -21.29 -2.88
N PRO A 43 6.87 -21.75 -2.55
CA PRO A 43 6.08 -21.40 -1.36
C PRO A 43 6.40 -22.28 -0.13
N SER A 44 7.24 -23.29 -0.27
CA SER A 44 7.34 -24.36 0.74
C SER A 44 8.00 -23.98 2.06
N GLN A 45 8.87 -22.96 2.09
CA GLN A 45 9.64 -22.60 3.29
C GLN A 45 9.64 -21.11 3.63
N SER A 46 9.37 -20.22 2.66
CA SER A 46 9.39 -18.78 2.90
C SER A 46 8.35 -18.03 2.08
N SER A 47 7.92 -16.88 2.62
CA SER A 47 7.04 -15.94 1.94
C SER A 47 7.76 -15.20 0.81
N PRO A 48 7.02 -14.60 -0.12
CA PRO A 48 7.58 -13.60 -1.03
C PRO A 48 8.19 -12.43 -0.27
N ASP A 49 9.33 -11.91 -0.75
CA ASP A 49 9.77 -10.56 -0.39
C ASP A 49 8.84 -9.56 -1.06
N PHE A 50 8.33 -8.56 -0.33
CA PHE A 50 7.39 -7.62 -0.93
C PHE A 50 7.48 -6.19 -0.39
N VAL A 51 6.96 -5.27 -1.20
CA VAL A 51 6.81 -3.85 -0.89
C VAL A 51 5.39 -3.43 -1.24
N LEU A 52 4.73 -2.76 -0.29
CA LEU A 52 3.45 -2.08 -0.52
C LEU A 52 3.66 -0.58 -0.71
N SER A 53 2.89 -0.01 -1.62
CA SER A 53 2.90 1.41 -1.90
C SER A 53 1.53 1.95 -2.29
N CYS A 54 1.26 3.18 -1.89
CA CYS A 54 0.01 3.88 -2.14
C CYS A 54 0.26 5.39 -2.10
N CYS A 55 -0.43 6.16 -2.95
CA CYS A 55 -0.30 7.62 -2.94
C CYS A 55 -1.35 8.32 -2.06
N TRP A 56 -2.37 7.59 -1.58
CA TRP A 56 -3.44 8.15 -0.75
C TRP A 56 -3.55 7.49 0.64
N LEU A 57 -2.67 6.53 0.98
CA LEU A 57 -2.55 5.99 2.33
C LEU A 57 -1.22 6.40 2.98
N PRO A 58 -1.22 6.88 4.22
CA PRO A 58 0.00 7.20 4.95
C PRO A 58 0.73 5.91 5.32
N LYS A 59 2.04 6.04 5.56
CA LYS A 59 2.93 4.91 5.89
C LYS A 59 2.39 4.00 7.00
N HIS A 60 1.86 4.57 8.09
CA HIS A 60 1.39 3.77 9.23
C HIS A 60 0.20 2.86 8.89
N LYS A 61 -0.67 3.26 7.94
CA LYS A 61 -1.76 2.39 7.45
C LYS A 61 -1.21 1.30 6.54
N LEU A 62 -0.20 1.60 5.72
CA LEU A 62 0.49 0.58 4.94
C LEU A 62 1.25 -0.41 5.81
N ASP A 63 1.88 0.04 6.89
CA ASP A 63 2.55 -0.84 7.87
C ASP A 63 1.55 -1.84 8.47
N LYS A 64 0.32 -1.41 8.77
CA LYS A 64 -0.76 -2.31 9.20
C LYS A 64 -1.09 -3.36 8.13
N LEU A 65 -1.22 -2.94 6.86
CA LEU A 65 -1.48 -3.88 5.76
C LEU A 65 -0.33 -4.88 5.57
N VAL A 66 0.94 -4.45 5.67
CA VAL A 66 2.09 -5.34 5.58
C VAL A 66 2.04 -6.42 6.65
N VAL A 67 1.79 -6.04 7.90
CA VAL A 67 1.64 -7.00 9.00
C VAL A 67 0.51 -8.00 8.72
N GLN A 68 -0.63 -7.54 8.17
CA GLN A 68 -1.71 -8.46 7.80
C GLN A 68 -1.33 -9.40 6.65
N LEU A 69 -0.63 -8.92 5.62
CA LEU A 69 -0.16 -9.81 4.55
C LEU A 69 0.80 -10.88 5.09
N GLN A 70 1.63 -10.54 6.08
CA GLN A 70 2.48 -11.53 6.76
C GLN A 70 1.65 -12.55 7.55
N SER A 71 0.64 -12.12 8.32
CA SER A 71 -0.28 -13.03 9.04
C SER A 71 -0.97 -13.99 8.07
N LEU A 72 -1.49 -13.47 6.95
CA LEU A 72 -2.14 -14.30 5.92
C LEU A 72 -1.17 -15.34 5.35
N TRP A 73 0.10 -15.01 5.17
CA TRP A 73 1.10 -16.01 4.78
C TRP A 73 1.28 -17.07 5.86
N GLU A 74 1.48 -16.66 7.11
CA GLU A 74 1.68 -17.55 8.27
C GLU A 74 0.53 -18.56 8.43
N GLU A 75 -0.70 -18.12 8.20
CA GLU A 75 -1.90 -18.94 8.30
C GLU A 75 -2.06 -19.94 7.14
N ASN A 76 -1.58 -19.61 5.94
CA ASN A 76 -1.84 -20.42 4.73
C ASN A 76 -0.63 -21.28 4.31
N GLN A 77 0.61 -20.78 4.43
CA GLN A 77 1.86 -21.44 4.01
C GLN A 77 1.81 -22.07 2.60
N CYS A 78 1.19 -21.38 1.64
CA CYS A 78 0.95 -21.88 0.28
C CYS A 78 1.09 -20.74 -0.74
N GLU A 79 0.72 -20.95 -2.00
CA GLU A 79 0.75 -19.87 -2.99
C GLU A 79 -0.14 -18.68 -2.59
N ILE A 80 0.47 -17.53 -2.24
CA ILE A 80 -0.21 -16.47 -1.47
C ILE A 80 -0.61 -15.24 -2.28
N LEU A 81 -0.04 -15.04 -3.47
CA LEU A 81 -0.19 -13.78 -4.20
C LEU A 81 -1.65 -13.43 -4.52
N PHE A 82 -2.47 -14.43 -4.87
CA PHE A 82 -3.90 -14.22 -5.13
C PHE A 82 -4.65 -13.85 -3.85
N ILE A 83 -4.36 -14.53 -2.74
CA ILE A 83 -4.96 -14.27 -1.43
C ILE A 83 -4.64 -12.83 -0.99
N TRP A 84 -3.37 -12.42 -1.11
CA TRP A 84 -2.96 -11.04 -0.86
C TRP A 84 -3.69 -10.03 -1.75
N CYS A 85 -3.79 -10.28 -3.06
CA CYS A 85 -4.49 -9.36 -3.97
C CYS A 85 -5.98 -9.24 -3.63
N SER A 86 -6.63 -10.37 -3.31
CA SER A 86 -8.04 -10.41 -2.90
C SER A 86 -8.29 -9.65 -1.61
N PHE A 87 -7.47 -9.90 -0.57
CA PHE A 87 -7.52 -9.15 0.67
C PHE A 87 -7.32 -7.64 0.46
N LEU A 88 -6.29 -7.25 -0.30
CA LEU A 88 -6.01 -5.85 -0.58
C LEU A 88 -7.17 -5.17 -1.32
N LYS A 89 -7.84 -5.90 -2.21
CA LYS A 89 -8.98 -5.39 -2.99
C LYS A 89 -10.23 -5.19 -2.14
N ASP A 90 -10.60 -6.22 -1.37
CA ASP A 90 -11.96 -6.35 -0.84
C ASP A 90 -12.05 -6.20 0.69
N GLN A 91 -10.93 -6.32 1.43
CA GLN A 91 -10.94 -6.31 2.91
C GLN A 91 -10.01 -5.24 3.54
N SER A 92 -9.14 -4.63 2.75
CA SER A 92 -8.14 -3.68 3.27
C SER A 92 -8.78 -2.43 3.89
N LEU A 93 -9.86 -1.91 3.32
CA LEU A 93 -10.54 -0.71 3.83
C LEU A 93 -11.18 -0.98 5.19
N ASP A 94 -11.91 -2.09 5.33
CA ASP A 94 -12.54 -2.51 6.59
C ASP A 94 -11.48 -2.73 7.67
N MET A 95 -10.39 -3.42 7.34
CA MET A 95 -9.27 -3.65 8.24
C MET A 95 -8.58 -2.35 8.70
N LEU A 96 -8.60 -1.31 7.86
CA LEU A 96 -8.11 0.03 8.19
C LEU A 96 -9.16 0.93 8.86
N GLY A 97 -10.40 0.46 9.03
CA GLY A 97 -11.52 1.24 9.56
C GLY A 97 -12.00 2.36 8.63
N ILE A 98 -11.79 2.21 7.32
CA ILE A 98 -12.20 3.17 6.29
C ILE A 98 -13.51 2.66 5.68
N VAL A 99 -14.63 3.31 5.97
CA VAL A 99 -15.96 2.83 5.57
C VAL A 99 -16.56 3.73 4.48
N SER A 100 -17.13 4.88 4.84
CA SER A 100 -17.83 5.76 3.91
C SER A 100 -17.04 7.00 3.49
N SER A 101 -15.95 7.30 4.19
CA SER A 101 -15.15 8.48 3.91
C SER A 101 -13.69 8.31 4.31
N TYR A 102 -12.84 9.15 3.73
CA TYR A 102 -11.43 9.18 4.03
C TYR A 102 -10.88 10.61 4.04
N ASP A 103 -10.30 10.99 5.18
CA ASP A 103 -9.69 12.29 5.38
C ASP A 103 -8.22 12.30 4.94
N LEU A 104 -7.93 13.18 3.97
CA LEU A 104 -6.60 13.41 3.40
C LEU A 104 -5.77 14.43 4.19
N SER A 105 -6.29 14.95 5.30
CA SER A 105 -5.64 16.01 6.09
C SER A 105 -4.47 15.49 6.95
N ASP A 106 -4.23 14.18 6.94
CA ASP A 106 -3.06 13.60 7.59
C ASP A 106 -1.77 14.05 6.88
N LYS A 107 -0.95 14.82 7.59
CA LYS A 107 0.32 15.35 7.08
C LYS A 107 1.29 14.25 6.64
N CYS A 108 1.13 13.02 7.14
CA CYS A 108 1.95 11.86 6.78
C CYS A 108 1.62 11.28 5.39
N LEU A 109 0.67 11.86 4.64
CA LEU A 109 0.33 11.45 3.27
C LEU A 109 1.35 11.91 2.22
N LEU A 110 2.11 12.95 2.53
CA LEU A 110 3.21 13.42 1.66
C LEU A 110 4.48 12.59 1.83
N ASP A 111 4.60 11.89 2.96
CA ASP A 111 5.59 10.85 3.15
C ASP A 111 5.13 9.61 2.39
N VAL A 112 5.82 9.31 1.30
CA VAL A 112 5.60 8.11 0.50
C VAL A 112 5.52 6.89 1.42
N GLY A 113 4.32 6.33 1.53
CA GLY A 113 4.08 5.14 2.31
C GLY A 113 4.85 3.96 1.71
N LEU A 114 5.99 3.65 2.31
CA LEU A 114 6.75 2.44 2.05
C LEU A 114 6.85 1.69 3.36
N SER A 115 6.27 0.49 3.36
CA SER A 115 6.41 -0.42 4.48
C SER A 115 7.27 -1.60 4.05
N GLU A 116 8.25 -1.91 4.89
CA GLU A 116 9.24 -2.96 4.67
C GLU A 116 9.06 -4.04 5.74
N VAL A 117 9.05 -5.30 5.32
CA VAL A 117 9.23 -6.42 6.24
C VAL A 117 10.69 -6.44 6.70
N LYS A 118 10.95 -6.33 8.00
CA LYS A 118 12.25 -6.69 8.59
C LYS A 118 12.28 -8.21 8.76
N CYS A 119 13.15 -8.90 8.02
CA CYS A 119 13.48 -10.28 8.36
C CYS A 119 14.54 -10.23 9.47
N ASP A 120 14.28 -10.87 10.61
CA ASP A 120 15.31 -11.11 11.60
C ASP A 120 16.40 -12.00 10.97
N PRO A 121 17.69 -11.59 10.98
CA PRO A 121 18.77 -12.38 10.40
C PRO A 121 19.19 -13.58 11.26
N ASN A 122 18.55 -13.81 12.42
CA ASN A 122 18.85 -14.92 13.32
C ASN A 122 17.61 -15.76 13.61
N PRO A 123 17.36 -16.85 12.87
CA PRO A 123 16.53 -17.92 13.38
C PRO A 123 17.31 -18.58 14.52
N THR A 124 16.96 -18.28 15.76
CA THR A 124 17.48 -19.01 16.92
C THR A 124 17.26 -20.50 16.69
N ARG A 125 18.37 -21.26 16.59
CA ARG A 125 18.37 -22.73 16.58
C ARG A 125 17.53 -23.23 17.76
N SER A 126 16.35 -23.78 17.49
CA SER A 126 15.65 -24.64 18.43
C SER A 126 16.48 -25.89 18.63
N ARG A 127 17.36 -25.88 19.64
CA ARG A 127 17.94 -27.09 20.23
C ARG A 127 16.92 -27.60 21.23
N GLY A 128 16.30 -28.74 20.90
CA GLY A 128 15.43 -29.44 21.83
C GLY A 128 16.19 -29.81 23.11
N ASN A 129 15.51 -29.66 24.24
CA ASN A 129 15.54 -30.59 25.36
C ASN A 129 14.32 -30.35 26.27
N SER A 130 13.56 -31.42 26.48
CA SER A 130 12.63 -31.62 27.61
C SER A 130 13.37 -31.34 28.94
N SER A 131 12.81 -30.78 30.02
CA SER A 131 11.59 -31.19 30.72
C SER A 131 11.22 -30.14 31.81
N THR A 132 9.91 -30.04 32.10
CA THR A 132 9.26 -29.74 33.40
C THR A 132 9.56 -28.41 34.14
N THR A 133 8.58 -27.51 34.22
CA THR A 133 7.70 -27.29 35.39
C THR A 133 6.80 -26.07 35.17
N SER A 134 5.60 -26.13 35.74
CA SER A 134 4.51 -25.16 35.68
C SER A 134 4.86 -23.83 36.36
N LYS A 135 4.36 -22.72 35.80
CA LYS A 135 3.50 -21.71 36.48
C LYS A 135 3.19 -20.52 35.56
N SER A 136 1.97 -20.04 35.73
CA SER A 136 1.40 -18.79 35.24
C SER A 136 2.33 -17.59 35.40
N ASP A 137 2.32 -16.65 34.45
CA ASP A 137 2.00 -15.25 34.79
C ASP A 137 1.81 -14.36 33.55
N ARG A 138 0.78 -13.52 33.66
CA ARG A 138 0.49 -12.37 32.78
C ARG A 138 1.68 -11.42 32.74
N GLN A 139 2.11 -11.01 31.54
CA GLN A 139 2.96 -9.81 31.38
C GLN A 139 2.44 -8.87 30.29
N THR A 140 1.70 -7.89 30.79
CA THR A 140 1.61 -6.48 30.41
C THR A 140 2.52 -6.00 29.26
N PHE A 141 1.89 -5.65 28.13
CA PHE A 141 2.51 -4.80 27.10
C PHE A 141 2.62 -3.36 27.60
N ARG A 142 3.86 -2.89 27.79
CA ARG A 142 4.18 -1.47 28.04
C ARG A 142 4.40 -0.77 26.70
N TYR A 143 3.57 0.21 26.38
CA TYR A 143 3.89 1.26 25.42
C TYR A 143 4.71 2.34 26.15
N ASN A 144 5.90 2.66 25.65
CA ASN A 144 6.59 3.88 26.05
C ASN A 144 6.13 5.02 25.14
N THR A 145 5.30 5.90 25.69
CA THR A 145 5.05 7.26 25.21
C THR A 145 6.14 8.19 25.75
N VAL A 146 6.69 9.05 24.90
CA VAL A 146 7.48 10.21 25.33
C VAL A 146 6.97 11.43 24.57
N SER A 147 6.52 12.41 25.34
CA SER A 147 6.04 13.73 24.91
C SER A 147 7.12 14.81 25.10
N GLY A 148 7.33 15.61 24.05
CA GLY A 148 7.60 17.05 24.04
C GLY A 148 8.95 17.61 24.56
N SER A 149 9.80 18.15 23.67
CA SER A 149 9.98 19.62 23.45
C SER A 149 11.25 19.96 22.66
N SER A 150 11.15 21.10 21.96
CA SER A 150 11.99 21.72 20.92
C SER A 150 13.50 21.85 21.15
N ASN A 151 14.31 21.54 20.13
CA ASN A 151 15.09 22.56 19.39
C ASN A 151 15.81 21.97 18.16
N LYS A 152 16.06 22.87 17.20
CA LYS A 152 16.65 22.66 15.87
C LYS A 152 17.94 21.86 15.89
N GLU A 153 18.04 20.83 15.05
CA GLU A 153 19.27 20.50 14.32
C GLU A 153 18.99 19.50 13.18
N SER A 154 19.48 19.87 12.00
CA SER A 154 19.45 19.08 10.78
C SER A 154 20.07 17.70 11.02
N ASN A 155 19.29 16.62 10.86
CA ASN A 155 19.87 15.28 10.81
C ASN A 155 19.33 14.49 9.61
N ASN A 156 19.95 14.76 8.47
CA ASN A 156 20.04 13.80 7.37
C ASN A 156 20.82 12.57 7.86
N ASN A 157 20.14 11.59 8.47
CA ASN A 157 20.71 10.25 8.59
C ASN A 157 20.58 9.50 7.26
N LYS A 158 21.39 10.01 6.33
CA LYS A 158 21.95 9.29 5.19
C LYS A 158 22.68 8.08 5.76
N TYR A 159 22.05 6.90 5.72
CA TYR A 159 22.78 5.65 5.89
C TYR A 159 23.76 5.51 4.73
N ASP A 160 24.97 6.02 4.94
CA ASP A 160 26.11 5.90 4.03
C ASP A 160 26.69 4.50 4.17
N TYR A 161 26.23 3.58 3.32
CA TYR A 161 26.73 2.21 3.23
C TYR A 161 28.18 2.12 2.69
N LYS A 162 28.83 3.25 2.36
CA LYS A 162 30.27 3.26 2.01
C LYS A 162 31.21 2.97 3.19
N LYS A 163 30.70 2.71 4.40
CA LYS A 163 31.52 2.30 5.55
C LYS A 163 31.73 0.78 5.71
N ILE A 164 31.15 -0.07 4.86
CA ILE A 164 31.38 -1.53 4.88
C ILE A 164 32.69 -1.92 4.16
N THR A 165 33.50 -0.98 3.66
CA THR A 165 34.81 -1.27 3.05
C THR A 165 35.99 -1.19 4.03
N ARG A 166 35.76 -1.25 5.34
CA ARG A 166 36.85 -1.55 6.29
C ARG A 166 36.94 -3.06 6.48
N HIS A 167 37.83 -3.64 5.70
CA HIS A 167 38.24 -5.04 5.74
C HIS A 167 38.52 -5.46 7.19
N ASN A 168 37.59 -6.19 7.79
CA ASN A 168 37.83 -6.96 9.00
C ASN A 168 38.02 -8.41 8.54
N PRO A 169 39.25 -8.97 8.60
CA PRO A 169 39.55 -10.26 8.00
C PRO A 169 38.86 -11.46 8.69
N ASN A 170 38.10 -11.24 9.78
CA ASN A 170 37.50 -12.30 10.59
C ASN A 170 35.96 -12.36 10.61
N ARG A 171 35.25 -11.56 9.81
CA ARG A 171 33.81 -11.82 9.60
C ARG A 171 33.65 -12.66 8.35
N LYS A 172 33.26 -13.94 8.52
CA LYS A 172 32.80 -14.79 7.41
C LYS A 172 31.82 -13.98 6.59
N LEU A 173 32.20 -13.72 5.34
CA LEU A 173 31.37 -13.11 4.31
C LEU A 173 30.02 -13.84 4.39
N GLY A 174 28.95 -13.10 4.69
CA GLY A 174 27.59 -13.65 4.65
C GLY A 174 27.40 -14.36 3.32
N ASP A 175 26.77 -15.53 3.36
CA ASP A 175 26.56 -16.43 2.24
C ASP A 175 26.23 -15.65 0.94
N GLU A 176 26.72 -16.07 -0.23
CA GLU A 176 26.42 -15.43 -1.53
C GLU A 176 24.90 -15.18 -1.70
N ASN A 177 24.09 -16.08 -1.15
CA ASN A 177 22.64 -15.99 -1.09
C ASN A 177 22.13 -14.75 -0.31
N ASP A 178 22.80 -14.33 0.75
CA ASP A 178 22.46 -13.11 1.51
C ASP A 178 22.71 -11.85 0.67
N PHE A 179 23.82 -11.79 -0.06
CA PHE A 179 24.10 -10.65 -0.94
C PHE A 179 23.07 -10.53 -2.06
N LEU A 180 22.72 -11.65 -2.70
CA LEU A 180 21.71 -11.69 -3.75
C LEU A 180 20.32 -11.29 -3.21
N ARG A 181 19.96 -11.77 -2.01
CA ARG A 181 18.70 -11.40 -1.34
C ARG A 181 18.65 -9.91 -1.01
N ILE A 182 19.73 -9.34 -0.47
CA ILE A 182 19.80 -7.90 -0.16
C ILE A 182 19.64 -7.07 -1.44
N ARG A 183 20.34 -7.43 -2.52
CA ARG A 183 20.26 -6.71 -3.80
C ARG A 183 18.88 -6.85 -4.45
N ALA A 184 18.26 -8.02 -4.35
CA ALA A 184 16.89 -8.24 -4.82
C ALA A 184 15.90 -7.36 -4.04
N LYS A 185 16.04 -7.27 -2.72
CA LYS A 185 15.24 -6.39 -1.85
C LYS A 185 15.44 -4.91 -2.16
N GLU A 186 16.68 -4.46 -2.35
CA GLU A 186 16.97 -3.08 -2.79
C GLU A 186 16.33 -2.78 -4.14
N THR A 187 16.38 -3.75 -5.06
CA THR A 187 15.76 -3.62 -6.39
C THR A 187 14.24 -3.52 -6.27
N LEU A 188 13.61 -4.33 -5.41
CA LEU A 188 12.17 -4.24 -5.11
C LEU A 188 11.79 -2.89 -4.53
N ILE A 189 12.56 -2.39 -3.55
CA ILE A 189 12.35 -1.08 -2.93
C ILE A 189 12.49 0.02 -3.98
N ARG A 190 13.51 -0.05 -4.84
CA ARG A 190 13.71 0.91 -5.93
C ARG A 190 12.56 0.85 -6.92
N GLN A 191 12.12 -0.34 -7.33
CA GLN A 191 10.96 -0.52 -8.21
C GLN A 191 9.66 -0.01 -7.60
N GLY A 192 9.49 -0.14 -6.27
CA GLY A 192 8.42 0.51 -5.53
C GLY A 192 8.55 2.03 -5.61
N ARG A 193 9.73 2.57 -5.23
CA ARG A 193 10.04 4.01 -5.19
C ARG A 193 9.90 4.71 -6.53
N ASP A 194 10.54 4.24 -7.59
CA ASP A 194 10.56 4.88 -8.92
C ASP A 194 9.15 5.08 -9.46
N LYS A 195 8.30 4.08 -9.21
CA LYS A 195 6.89 4.08 -9.56
C LYS A 195 6.04 5.00 -8.69
N ILE A 196 6.44 5.27 -7.45
CA ILE A 196 5.77 6.21 -6.54
C ILE A 196 6.23 7.65 -6.77
N LEU A 197 7.45 7.89 -7.27
CA LEU A 197 7.90 9.24 -7.63
C LEU A 197 6.96 9.88 -8.67
N SER A 198 6.32 9.09 -9.54
CA SER A 198 5.24 9.57 -10.43
C SER A 198 4.03 10.14 -9.68
N TYR A 199 3.79 9.69 -8.45
CA TYR A 199 2.73 10.15 -7.56
C TYR A 199 3.23 11.11 -6.47
N ARG A 200 4.51 11.52 -6.48
CA ARG A 200 4.99 12.53 -5.53
C ARG A 200 4.17 13.81 -5.71
N ARG A 201 3.66 14.35 -4.62
CA ARG A 201 2.91 15.60 -4.59
C ARG A 201 3.58 16.55 -3.61
N GLU A 202 3.56 17.83 -3.93
CA GLU A 202 4.20 18.88 -3.14
C GLU A 202 3.28 19.35 -2.02
N SER A 203 1.96 19.19 -2.19
CA SER A 203 0.96 19.53 -1.17
C SER A 203 -0.22 18.54 -1.15
N LEU A 204 -0.95 18.55 -0.03
CA LEU A 204 -2.21 17.80 0.11
C LEU A 204 -3.27 18.28 -0.89
N LYS A 205 -3.21 19.55 -1.30
CA LYS A 205 -4.10 20.12 -2.32
C LYS A 205 -3.84 19.50 -3.69
N ASP A 206 -2.57 19.29 -4.05
CA ASP A 206 -2.21 18.65 -5.32
C ASP A 206 -2.58 17.17 -5.32
N LEU A 207 -2.44 16.49 -4.17
CA LEU A 207 -2.92 15.12 -4.00
C LEU A 207 -4.43 15.05 -4.17
N TYR A 208 -5.19 15.94 -3.52
CA TYR A 208 -6.64 16.00 -3.62
C TYR A 208 -7.11 16.18 -5.08
N PHE A 209 -6.58 17.17 -5.81
CA PHE A 209 -6.95 17.37 -7.21
C PHE A 209 -6.57 16.19 -8.09
N TYR A 210 -5.40 15.59 -7.86
CA TYR A 210 -4.99 14.39 -8.57
C TYR A 210 -5.98 13.23 -8.36
N LEU A 211 -6.48 13.01 -7.14
CA LEU A 211 -7.46 11.96 -6.88
C LEU A 211 -8.80 12.22 -7.58
N ILE A 212 -9.24 13.48 -7.64
CA ILE A 212 -10.42 13.89 -8.40
C ILE A 212 -10.25 13.60 -9.89
N GLU A 213 -9.12 14.01 -10.47
CA GLU A 213 -8.81 13.79 -11.89
C GLU A 213 -8.71 12.30 -12.23
N TYR A 214 -8.06 11.52 -11.35
CA TYR A 214 -7.97 10.07 -11.49
C TYR A 214 -9.37 9.44 -11.47
N ASN A 215 -10.23 9.83 -10.52
CA ASN A 215 -11.60 9.35 -10.45
C ASN A 215 -12.37 9.66 -11.74
N ALA A 216 -12.35 10.91 -12.19
CA ALA A 216 -13.03 11.33 -13.43
C ALA A 216 -12.52 10.55 -14.67
N THR A 217 -11.21 10.33 -14.75
CA THR A 217 -10.59 9.55 -15.83
C THR A 217 -11.07 8.10 -15.80
N LYS A 218 -11.07 7.46 -14.62
CA LYS A 218 -11.49 6.06 -14.48
C LYS A 218 -12.99 5.87 -14.72
N THR A 219 -13.84 6.75 -14.21
CA THR A 219 -15.27 6.74 -14.50
C THR A 219 -15.52 6.87 -16.01
N LYS A 220 -14.78 7.73 -16.70
CA LYS A 220 -14.88 7.87 -18.16
C LYS A 220 -14.39 6.63 -18.91
N GLU A 221 -13.29 6.01 -18.48
CA GLU A 221 -12.80 4.76 -19.06
C GLU A 221 -13.81 3.61 -18.89
N GLU A 222 -14.43 3.50 -17.71
CA GLU A 222 -15.46 2.50 -17.44
C GLU A 222 -16.71 2.75 -18.26
N PHE A 223 -17.17 4.02 -18.32
CA PHE A 223 -18.29 4.42 -19.17
C PHE A 223 -18.08 3.98 -20.62
N LYS A 224 -16.89 4.26 -21.19
CA LYS A 224 -16.55 3.91 -22.57
C LYS A 224 -16.54 2.41 -22.84
N LYS A 225 -16.10 1.60 -21.87
CA LYS A 225 -16.01 0.14 -21.99
C LYS A 225 -17.35 -0.55 -21.77
N ALA A 226 -18.25 0.07 -21.01
CA ALA A 226 -19.58 -0.46 -20.75
C ALA A 226 -20.53 -0.20 -21.91
N LEU A 227 -21.52 -1.08 -22.07
CA LEU A 227 -22.68 -0.80 -22.91
C LEU A 227 -23.56 0.23 -22.20
N GLN A 228 -24.03 1.21 -22.95
CA GLN A 228 -24.88 2.30 -22.49
C GLN A 228 -26.20 2.27 -23.26
N GLU A 229 -27.29 2.62 -22.60
CA GLU A 229 -28.58 2.77 -23.26
C GLU A 229 -28.73 4.22 -23.76
N CYS A 230 -29.01 4.40 -25.04
CA CYS A 230 -29.26 5.73 -25.60
C CYS A 230 -30.66 6.22 -25.23
N ASN A 231 -30.77 7.40 -24.62
CA ASN A 231 -32.05 7.97 -24.20
C ASN A 231 -32.97 8.44 -25.34
N VAL A 232 -32.53 8.37 -26.60
CA VAL A 232 -33.31 8.80 -27.77
C VAL A 232 -33.81 7.59 -28.55
N CYS A 233 -32.92 6.66 -28.90
CA CYS A 233 -33.26 5.48 -29.70
C CYS A 233 -33.39 4.18 -28.89
N PHE A 234 -33.15 4.23 -27.57
CA PHE A 234 -33.23 3.08 -26.63
C PHE A 234 -32.35 1.89 -27.02
N SER A 235 -31.37 2.11 -27.89
CA SER A 235 -30.43 1.07 -28.30
C SER A 235 -29.31 0.95 -27.28
N SER A 236 -28.86 -0.29 -27.06
CA SER A 236 -27.66 -0.58 -26.29
C SER A 236 -26.44 -0.39 -27.17
N VAL A 237 -25.63 0.61 -26.87
CA VAL A 237 -24.49 1.05 -27.68
C VAL A 237 -23.23 1.09 -26.81
N PRO A 238 -22.06 0.67 -27.32
CA PRO A 238 -20.80 0.86 -26.61
C PRO A 238 -20.61 2.31 -26.17
N GLY A 239 -20.22 2.55 -24.91
CA GLY A 239 -20.10 3.90 -24.37
C GLY A 239 -19.06 4.77 -25.10
N GLU A 240 -18.12 4.16 -25.83
CA GLU A 240 -17.21 4.88 -26.73
C GLU A 240 -17.90 5.61 -27.89
N LEU A 241 -19.09 5.14 -28.29
CA LEU A 241 -19.97 5.75 -29.29
C LEU A 241 -21.10 6.56 -28.63
N CYS A 242 -20.96 6.89 -27.35
CA CYS A 242 -21.94 7.66 -26.59
C CYS A 242 -21.33 8.95 -26.03
N LYS A 243 -22.19 9.94 -25.82
CA LYS A 243 -21.90 11.18 -25.09
C LYS A 243 -22.71 11.18 -23.80
N GLN A 244 -22.02 11.39 -22.68
CA GLN A 244 -22.66 11.63 -21.38
C GLN A 244 -22.73 13.13 -21.13
N LEU A 245 -23.93 13.64 -20.87
CA LEU A 245 -24.17 15.04 -20.53
C LEU A 245 -23.90 15.30 -19.04
N SER A 246 -23.75 16.57 -18.66
CA SER A 246 -23.57 16.98 -17.26
C SER A 246 -24.75 16.62 -16.37
N CYS A 247 -25.93 16.40 -16.94
CA CYS A 247 -27.12 15.90 -16.26
C CYS A 247 -27.20 14.37 -16.19
N SER A 248 -26.09 13.66 -16.48
CA SER A 248 -25.96 12.20 -16.49
C SER A 248 -26.72 11.44 -17.58
N HIS A 249 -27.47 12.14 -18.44
CA HIS A 249 -28.12 11.52 -19.61
C HIS A 249 -27.10 11.08 -20.66
N VAL A 250 -27.40 9.98 -21.34
CA VAL A 250 -26.53 9.37 -22.35
C VAL A 250 -27.21 9.34 -23.72
N THR A 251 -26.51 9.79 -24.76
CA THR A 251 -26.97 9.71 -26.14
C THR A 251 -25.90 9.04 -27.01
N CYS A 252 -26.29 8.22 -27.99
CA CYS A 252 -25.33 7.73 -28.98
C CYS A 252 -24.93 8.88 -29.93
N VAL A 253 -23.80 8.74 -30.62
CA VAL A 253 -23.31 9.77 -31.56
C VAL A 253 -24.25 9.99 -32.75
N ASP A 254 -25.04 8.97 -33.11
CA ASP A 254 -26.00 9.03 -34.22
C ASP A 254 -27.27 9.83 -33.89
N CYS A 255 -27.56 10.07 -32.61
CA CYS A 255 -28.70 10.85 -32.13
C CYS A 255 -28.26 12.25 -31.68
#